data_AF-A0AA40DVK4-F1
#
_entry.id   AF-A0AA40DVK4-F1
#
_cell.length_a   1.000
_cell.length_b   1.000
_cell.length_c   1.000
_cell.angle_alpha   90.00
_cell.angle_beta   90.00
_cell.angle_gamma   90.00
#
_symmetry.space_group_name_H-M   'P 1'
#
loop_
_entity.id
_entity.type
_entity.pdbx_description
1 polymer ?
#
loop_
_entity_poly.entity_id
_entity_poly.type
_entity_poly.pdbx_seq_one_letter_code
_entity_poly.pdbx_strand_id
1 'polypeptide(L)'
;MGFPCDVWFPWSARLFLSLIDSVSTGILASAGYFAEPAMYRFGLLFKVLRSYELCPQAGHQGEPSTLRSVITQGTPAAADPTKISYAPRHALDVRVSAASTVATALFFLHSYGWVHENLRTSNILMLAENQTSTTRAGSSAMTSPLGRPFLVGFDGARSSDGIYSMGC
;
A
#
# COMPACT_ATOMS: atom_id res chain seq x y z
N MET A 1 25.55 23.73 -4.57
CA MET A 1 24.11 24.08 -4.51
C MET A 1 23.37 22.85 -3.99
N GLY A 2 23.03 22.84 -2.70
CA GLY A 2 22.20 21.76 -2.14
C GLY A 2 20.74 22.07 -2.49
N PHE A 3 20.05 21.14 -3.15
CA PHE A 3 18.61 21.26 -3.32
C PHE A 3 17.96 21.13 -1.94
N PRO A 4 17.14 22.09 -1.49
CA PRO A 4 16.45 21.95 -0.21
C PRO A 4 15.51 20.75 -0.26
N CYS A 5 15.54 19.92 0.79
CA CYS A 5 14.66 18.76 0.92
C CYS A 5 13.17 19.14 0.95
N ASP A 6 12.86 20.43 1.11
CA ASP A 6 11.52 21.01 1.05
C ASP A 6 10.91 20.98 -0.36
N VAL A 7 11.72 20.82 -1.40
CA VAL A 7 11.27 20.80 -2.81
C VAL A 7 10.62 19.46 -3.18
N TRP A 8 11.02 18.37 -2.51
CA TRP A 8 10.65 17.02 -2.94
C TRP A 8 9.39 16.48 -2.26
N PHE A 9 9.04 16.99 -1.07
CA PHE A 9 7.83 16.57 -0.37
C PHE A 9 7.31 17.69 0.55
N PRO A 10 6.28 18.44 0.12
CA PRO A 10 5.79 19.62 0.84
C PRO A 10 5.40 19.32 2.29
N TRP A 11 5.61 20.29 3.17
CA TRP A 11 5.26 20.21 4.60
C TRP A 11 3.78 19.84 4.83
N SER A 12 2.89 20.31 3.96
CA SER A 12 1.46 19.98 4.00
C SER A 12 1.17 18.49 3.76
N ALA A 13 1.90 17.83 2.85
CA ALA A 13 1.79 16.39 2.64
C ALA A 13 2.29 15.60 3.84
N ARG A 14 3.39 16.05 4.45
CA ARG A 14 3.97 15.39 5.62
C ARG A 14 3.01 15.42 6.79
N LEU A 15 2.42 16.58 7.06
CA LEU A 15 1.44 16.75 8.12
C LEU A 15 0.19 15.88 7.87
N PHE A 16 -0.30 15.87 6.63
CA PHE A 16 -1.43 15.02 6.25
C PHE A 16 -1.13 13.54 6.49
N LEU A 17 -0.01 13.03 5.97
CA LEU A 17 0.35 11.61 6.11
C LEU A 17 0.69 11.21 7.55
N SER A 18 1.19 12.12 8.39
CA SER A 18 1.54 11.78 9.78
C SER A 18 0.30 11.71 10.70
N LEU A 19 -0.76 12.45 10.36
CA LEU A 19 -1.99 12.54 11.16
C LEU A 19 -3.10 11.57 10.70
N ILE A 20 -2.89 10.86 9.58
CA ILE A 20 -3.93 10.03 8.99
C ILE A 20 -4.19 8.77 9.81
N ASP A 21 -5.47 8.42 9.98
CA ASP A 21 -5.85 7.12 10.53
C ASP A 21 -5.78 6.06 9.43
N SER A 22 -4.76 5.21 9.51
CA SER A 22 -4.50 4.21 8.47
C SER A 22 -5.61 3.18 8.30
N VAL A 23 -6.33 2.86 9.38
CA VAL A 23 -7.41 1.88 9.33
C VAL A 23 -8.57 2.46 8.52
N SER A 24 -9.07 3.63 8.88
CA SER A 24 -10.24 4.24 8.22
C SER A 24 -9.95 4.67 6.79
N THR A 25 -8.73 5.14 6.52
CA THR A 25 -8.38 5.70 5.21
C THR A 25 -7.79 4.70 4.24
N GLY A 26 -7.18 3.61 4.72
CA GLY A 26 -6.40 2.72 3.86
C GLY A 26 -5.07 3.34 3.37
N ILE A 27 -4.57 4.39 4.03
CA ILE A 27 -3.26 5.00 3.75
C ILE A 27 -2.34 4.75 4.95
N LEU A 28 -1.12 4.25 4.73
CA LEU A 28 -0.18 4.12 5.85
C LEU A 28 0.32 5.49 6.32
N ALA A 29 0.24 5.70 7.63
CA ALA A 29 0.71 6.93 8.24
C ALA A 29 2.23 7.03 8.13
N SER A 30 2.73 8.21 7.77
CA SER A 30 4.16 8.47 7.73
C SER A 30 4.70 8.67 9.15
N ALA A 31 5.73 7.92 9.49
CA ALA A 31 6.51 8.07 10.71
C ALA A 31 7.64 9.11 10.56
N GLY A 32 8.01 9.44 9.32
CA GLY A 32 9.10 10.36 9.02
C GLY A 32 9.68 10.11 7.63
N TYR A 33 10.88 10.61 7.42
CA TYR A 33 11.65 10.41 6.20
C TYR A 33 13.14 10.35 6.53
N PHE A 34 13.92 9.81 5.60
CA PHE A 34 15.37 9.97 5.60
C PHE A 34 15.81 10.56 4.26
N ALA A 35 16.91 11.30 4.28
CA ALA A 35 17.52 11.88 3.10
C ALA A 35 19.03 11.69 3.18
N GLU A 36 19.63 11.26 2.09
CA GLU A 36 21.07 11.14 1.90
C GLU A 36 21.44 11.95 0.65
N PRO A 37 21.64 13.28 0.81
CA PRO A 37 21.87 14.19 -0.31
C PRO A 37 23.11 13.83 -1.13
N ALA A 38 24.15 13.30 -0.48
CA ALA A 38 25.37 12.85 -1.14
C ALA A 38 25.12 11.73 -2.17
N MET A 39 24.05 10.95 -1.97
CA MET A 39 23.68 9.83 -2.83
C MET A 39 22.46 10.14 -3.71
N TYR A 40 21.87 11.33 -3.61
CA TYR A 40 20.58 11.69 -4.23
C TYR A 40 19.45 10.72 -3.89
N ARG A 41 19.41 10.26 -2.64
CA ARG A 41 18.38 9.31 -2.18
C ARG A 41 17.58 9.92 -1.03
N PHE A 42 16.30 9.67 -1.04
CA PHE A 42 15.42 9.90 0.09
C PHE A 42 14.44 8.74 0.18
N GLY A 43 13.81 8.60 1.34
CA GLY A 43 12.77 7.61 1.53
C GLY A 43 11.80 8.02 2.61
N LEU A 44 10.55 7.59 2.46
CA LEU A 44 9.50 7.78 3.45
C LEU A 44 9.48 6.58 4.40
N LEU A 45 9.36 6.87 5.69
CA LEU A 45 9.18 5.87 6.73
C LEU A 45 7.68 5.79 7.03
N PHE A 46 7.14 4.58 7.02
CA PHE A 46 5.73 4.32 7.30
C PHE A 46 5.58 3.54 8.59
N LYS A 47 4.54 3.87 9.37
CA LYS A 47 4.21 3.16 10.60
C LYS A 47 3.29 1.98 10.30
N VAL A 48 3.79 0.77 10.47
CA VAL A 48 2.95 -0.43 10.46
C VAL A 48 2.18 -0.51 11.78
N LEU A 49 0.87 -0.69 11.69
CA LEU A 49 -0.02 -0.82 12.84
C LEU A 49 0.28 -2.13 13.60
N ARG A 50 0.28 -2.10 14.94
CA ARG A 50 0.58 -3.30 15.77
C ARG A 50 -0.39 -4.46 15.56
N SER A 51 -1.61 -4.17 15.11
CA SER A 51 -2.63 -5.17 14.79
C SER A 51 -2.43 -5.78 13.41
N TYR A 52 -1.41 -5.39 12.67
CA TYR A 52 -1.14 -5.86 11.32
C TYR A 52 0.29 -6.36 11.17
N GLU A 53 0.45 -7.44 10.43
CA GLU A 53 1.72 -8.03 10.08
C GLU A 53 1.98 -7.90 8.58
N LEU A 54 3.25 -7.66 8.24
CA LEU A 54 3.72 -7.75 6.87
C LEU A 54 3.67 -9.23 6.47
N CYS A 55 2.76 -9.60 5.57
CA CYS A 55 2.76 -10.95 5.03
C CYS A 55 4.06 -11.16 4.25
N PRO A 56 4.93 -12.10 4.65
CA PRO A 56 6.12 -12.41 3.87
C PRO A 56 5.70 -13.02 2.53
N GLN A 57 6.30 -12.56 1.44
CA GLN A 57 6.09 -13.17 0.14
C GLN A 57 6.67 -14.58 0.11
N ALA A 58 5.88 -15.56 -0.38
CA ALA A 58 6.35 -16.94 -0.56
C ALA A 58 7.63 -16.94 -1.43
N GLY A 59 8.77 -17.26 -0.82
CA GLY A 59 10.08 -17.34 -1.48
C GLY A 59 11.01 -16.14 -1.32
N HIS A 60 10.58 -15.02 -0.72
CA HIS A 60 11.45 -13.86 -0.44
C HIS A 60 11.34 -13.48 1.04
N GLN A 61 12.32 -13.91 1.85
CA GLN A 61 12.35 -13.58 3.27
C GLN A 61 12.47 -12.06 3.46
N GLY A 62 11.42 -11.43 4.00
CA GLY A 62 11.43 -10.03 4.42
C GLY A 62 10.82 -9.02 3.45
N GLU A 63 10.39 -9.42 2.24
CA GLU A 63 9.68 -8.50 1.35
C GLU A 63 8.19 -8.46 1.70
N PRO A 64 7.60 -7.27 1.89
CA PRO A 64 6.18 -7.15 2.22
C PRO A 64 5.32 -7.54 1.01
N SER A 65 4.25 -8.29 1.26
CA SER A 65 3.27 -8.65 0.23
C SER A 65 2.62 -7.39 -0.37
N THR A 66 2.54 -7.35 -1.70
CA THR A 66 1.88 -6.28 -2.46
C THR A 66 0.66 -6.83 -3.17
N LEU A 67 -0.27 -5.97 -3.56
CA LEU A 67 -1.41 -6.42 -4.37
C LEU A 67 -0.93 -7.07 -5.68
N ARG A 68 0.20 -6.60 -6.25
CA ARG A 68 0.84 -7.22 -7.41
C ARG A 68 1.28 -8.66 -7.12
N SER A 69 1.92 -8.94 -5.99
CA SER A 69 2.37 -10.29 -5.67
C SER A 69 1.16 -11.22 -5.47
N VAL A 70 0.11 -10.75 -4.82
CA VAL A 70 -1.12 -11.55 -4.60
C VAL A 70 -1.84 -11.87 -5.92
N ILE A 71 -1.95 -10.90 -6.83
CA ILE A 71 -2.54 -11.13 -8.15
C ILE A 71 -1.68 -12.09 -8.97
N THR A 72 -0.36 -11.90 -8.98
CA THR A 72 0.57 -12.73 -9.77
C THR A 72 0.64 -14.17 -9.25
N GLN A 73 0.53 -14.39 -7.94
CA GLN A 73 0.39 -15.74 -7.39
C GLN A 73 -0.93 -16.41 -7.79
N GLY A 74 -1.91 -15.65 -8.28
CA GLY A 74 -3.17 -16.15 -8.85
C GLY A 74 -3.09 -16.55 -10.30
N THR A 75 -2.07 -16.07 -11.03
CA THR A 75 -1.79 -16.51 -12.40
C THR A 75 -0.87 -17.73 -12.36
N PRO A 76 -1.33 -18.92 -12.76
CA PRO A 76 -0.46 -20.08 -12.81
C PRO A 76 0.58 -19.87 -13.92
N ALA A 77 1.83 -19.56 -13.55
CA ALA A 77 2.98 -19.56 -14.46
C ALA A 77 3.31 -20.96 -15.02
N ALA A 78 2.62 -22.01 -14.54
CA ALA A 78 2.79 -23.40 -14.93
C ALA A 78 1.45 -24.14 -15.12
N ALA A 79 0.39 -23.43 -15.53
CA ALA A 79 -0.82 -24.13 -15.97
C ALA A 79 -0.53 -24.78 -17.33
N ASP A 80 -0.63 -26.10 -17.37
CA ASP A 80 -0.91 -26.87 -18.57
C ASP A 80 -1.91 -26.07 -19.45
N PRO A 81 -1.56 -25.73 -20.70
CA PRO A 81 -2.41 -24.92 -21.59
C PRO A 81 -3.78 -25.57 -21.86
N THR A 82 -3.98 -26.83 -21.46
CA THR A 82 -5.26 -27.54 -21.56
C THR A 82 -6.14 -27.45 -20.31
N LYS A 83 -5.60 -26.99 -19.15
CA LYS A 83 -6.35 -26.75 -17.91
C LYS A 83 -6.37 -25.26 -17.57
N ILE A 84 -7.11 -24.53 -18.38
CA ILE A 84 -7.40 -23.13 -18.15
C ILE A 84 -8.43 -23.02 -17.01
N SER A 85 -7.98 -23.16 -15.77
CA SER A 85 -8.78 -22.73 -14.62
C SER A 85 -8.43 -21.28 -14.32
N TYR A 86 -9.17 -20.34 -14.92
CA TYR A 86 -9.16 -18.92 -14.57
C TYR A 86 -9.88 -18.65 -13.22
N ALA A 87 -10.10 -19.67 -12.40
CA ALA A 87 -10.85 -19.52 -11.16
C ALA A 87 -10.13 -18.51 -10.24
N PRO A 88 -10.77 -17.37 -9.92
CA PRO A 88 -10.16 -16.39 -9.03
C PRO A 88 -9.85 -17.01 -7.67
N ARG A 89 -8.61 -16.87 -7.20
CA ARG A 89 -8.19 -17.40 -5.88
C ARG A 89 -8.95 -16.77 -4.70
N HIS A 90 -9.48 -15.56 -4.88
CA HIS A 90 -10.21 -14.85 -3.84
C HIS A 90 -11.65 -14.65 -4.29
N ALA A 91 -12.59 -14.82 -3.36
CA ALA A 91 -14.00 -14.58 -3.58
C ALA A 91 -14.24 -13.13 -4.06
N LEU A 92 -15.35 -12.92 -4.79
CA LEU A 92 -15.63 -11.64 -5.44
C LEU A 92 -15.80 -10.51 -4.41
N ASP A 93 -16.55 -10.78 -3.34
CA ASP A 93 -16.77 -9.87 -2.22
C ASP A 93 -15.45 -9.42 -1.58
N VAL A 94 -14.49 -10.33 -1.38
CA VAL A 94 -13.16 -10.01 -0.85
C VAL A 94 -12.39 -9.08 -1.78
N ARG A 95 -12.46 -9.31 -3.10
CA ARG A 95 -11.81 -8.44 -4.11
C ARG A 95 -12.46 -7.07 -4.18
N VAL A 96 -13.79 -7.01 -4.12
CA VAL A 96 -14.56 -5.75 -4.11
C VAL A 96 -14.26 -4.95 -2.85
N SER A 97 -14.17 -5.60 -1.69
CA SER A 97 -13.79 -4.96 -0.42
C SER A 97 -12.39 -4.34 -0.48
N ALA A 98 -11.41 -5.06 -1.04
CA ALA A 98 -10.06 -4.54 -1.25
C ALA A 98 -10.05 -3.33 -2.20
N ALA A 99 -10.75 -3.43 -3.34
CA ALA A 99 -10.88 -2.32 -4.29
C ALA A 99 -11.57 -1.10 -3.66
N SER A 100 -12.61 -1.31 -2.85
CA SER A 100 -13.29 -0.26 -2.11
C SER A 100 -12.34 0.46 -1.15
N THR A 101 -11.50 -0.27 -0.42
CA THR A 101 -10.51 0.33 0.50
C THR A 101 -9.50 1.20 -0.25
N VAL A 102 -9.02 0.76 -1.42
CA VAL A 102 -8.12 1.56 -2.27
C VAL A 102 -8.84 2.80 -2.82
N ALA A 103 -10.10 2.68 -3.23
CA ALA A 103 -10.90 3.82 -3.67
C ALA A 103 -11.13 4.82 -2.54
N THR A 104 -11.37 4.35 -1.31
CA THR A 104 -11.46 5.19 -0.10
C THR A 104 -10.15 5.93 0.15
N ALA A 105 -9.00 5.28 0.05
CA ALA A 105 -7.70 5.92 0.19
C ALA A 105 -7.50 7.06 -0.81
N LEU A 106 -7.83 6.84 -2.08
CA LEU A 106 -7.75 7.86 -3.12
C LEU A 106 -8.74 9.00 -2.90
N PHE A 107 -9.97 8.67 -2.46
CA PHE A 107 -10.97 9.68 -2.12
C PHE A 107 -10.47 10.61 -1.01
N PHE A 108 -9.91 10.06 0.07
CA PHE A 108 -9.31 10.87 1.13
C PHE A 108 -8.18 11.73 0.59
N LEU A 109 -7.21 11.14 -0.12
CA LEU A 109 -6.08 11.89 -0.67
C LEU A 109 -6.54 13.07 -1.56
N HIS A 110 -7.49 12.81 -2.46
CA HIS A 110 -8.03 13.83 -3.37
C HIS A 110 -8.86 14.89 -2.63
N SER A 111 -9.57 14.52 -1.56
CA SER A 111 -10.31 15.47 -0.72
C SER A 111 -9.41 16.48 -0.02
N TYR A 112 -8.14 16.13 0.21
CA TYR A 112 -7.12 17.05 0.74
C TYR A 112 -6.40 17.84 -0.36
N GLY A 113 -6.80 17.74 -1.63
CA GLY A 113 -6.16 18.43 -2.75
C GLY A 113 -4.81 17.82 -3.12
N TRP A 114 -4.66 16.50 -2.99
CA TRP A 114 -3.45 15.77 -3.37
C TRP A 114 -3.72 14.73 -4.44
N VAL A 115 -2.74 14.49 -5.29
CA VAL A 115 -2.73 13.46 -6.33
C VAL A 115 -1.59 12.50 -6.03
N HIS A 116 -1.86 11.19 -6.06
CA HIS A 116 -0.85 10.17 -5.76
C HIS A 116 0.24 10.05 -6.86
N GLU A 117 -0.15 10.29 -8.12
CA GLU A 117 0.67 10.17 -9.36
C GLU A 117 1.21 8.77 -9.69
N ASN A 118 1.42 7.92 -8.69
CA ASN A 118 2.06 6.62 -8.84
C ASN A 118 1.18 5.44 -8.41
N LEU A 119 -0.13 5.49 -8.71
CA LEU A 119 -1.05 4.42 -8.31
C LEU A 119 -0.80 3.15 -9.14
N ARG A 120 -0.24 2.12 -8.50
CA ARG A 120 0.06 0.82 -9.11
C ARG A 120 -0.16 -0.30 -8.09
N THR A 121 -0.39 -1.53 -8.56
CA THR A 121 -0.57 -2.70 -7.67
C THR A 121 0.68 -3.04 -6.84
N SER A 122 1.86 -2.59 -7.23
CA SER A 122 3.09 -2.68 -6.44
C SER A 122 3.17 -1.66 -5.30
N ASN A 123 2.39 -0.59 -5.37
CA ASN A 123 2.32 0.49 -4.39
C ASN A 123 1.11 0.33 -3.46
N ILE A 124 0.56 -0.88 -3.39
CA ILE A 124 -0.49 -1.27 -2.47
C ILE A 124 0.05 -2.43 -1.65
N LEU A 125 0.32 -2.20 -0.38
CA LEU A 125 0.76 -3.24 0.54
C LEU A 125 -0.45 -4.04 1.04
N MET A 126 -0.29 -5.35 1.14
CA MET A 126 -1.29 -6.26 1.68
C MET A 126 -0.82 -6.72 3.06
N LEU A 127 -1.50 -6.24 4.11
CA LEU A 127 -1.17 -6.59 5.49
C LEU A 127 -2.20 -7.57 6.05
N ALA A 128 -1.74 -8.63 6.70
CA ALA A 128 -2.64 -9.50 7.45
C ALA A 128 -2.95 -8.87 8.80
N GLU A 129 -4.18 -9.02 9.25
CA GLU A 129 -4.54 -8.66 10.61
C GLU A 129 -4.06 -9.75 11.57
N ASN A 130 -3.46 -9.34 12.68
CA ASN A 130 -2.98 -10.20 13.74
C ASN A 130 -4.21 -10.80 14.44
N GLN A 131 -4.63 -11.97 13.98
CA GLN A 131 -5.72 -12.68 14.62
C GLN A 131 -5.29 -13.04 16.04
N THR A 132 -5.81 -12.33 17.03
CA THR A 132 -5.83 -12.81 18.42
C THR A 132 -6.80 -13.99 18.47
N SER A 133 -6.32 -15.15 18.02
CA SER A 133 -6.79 -16.51 18.32
C SER A 133 -8.19 -16.62 18.96
N THR A 134 -9.25 -16.66 18.15
CA THR A 134 -10.46 -17.44 18.46
C THR A 134 -11.39 -17.62 17.25
N THR A 135 -11.01 -18.44 16.25
CA THR A 135 -11.97 -19.34 15.59
C THR A 135 -11.30 -20.37 14.69
N ARG A 136 -11.30 -21.61 15.20
CA ARG A 136 -11.55 -22.89 14.50
C ARG A 136 -10.61 -23.28 13.36
N ALA A 137 -9.61 -24.08 13.76
CA ALA A 137 -9.19 -25.24 12.98
C ALA A 137 -10.44 -26.09 12.63
N GLY A 138 -10.82 -26.11 11.36
CA GLY A 138 -11.90 -26.98 10.88
C GLY A 138 -12.66 -26.48 9.66
N SER A 139 -11.98 -26.30 8.51
CA SER A 139 -12.60 -26.54 7.19
C SER A 139 -11.57 -26.44 6.05
N SER A 140 -11.48 -27.53 5.29
CA SER A 140 -10.94 -27.73 3.95
C SER A 140 -10.49 -26.48 3.15
N ALA A 141 -9.24 -26.51 2.64
CA ALA A 141 -8.76 -25.79 1.46
C ALA A 141 -9.12 -24.29 1.34
N MET A 142 -9.21 -23.56 2.45
CA MET A 142 -9.57 -22.15 2.44
C MET A 142 -8.37 -21.30 1.99
N THR A 143 -8.56 -20.57 0.89
CA THR A 143 -7.60 -19.65 0.30
C THR A 143 -7.08 -18.68 1.35
N SER A 144 -5.75 -18.51 1.40
CA SER A 144 -5.09 -17.59 2.34
C SER A 144 -5.78 -16.22 2.31
N PRO A 145 -6.03 -15.59 3.47
CA PRO A 145 -6.70 -14.29 3.51
C PRO A 145 -5.93 -13.27 2.66
N LEU A 146 -6.64 -12.54 1.79
CA LEU A 146 -6.09 -11.54 0.87
C LEU A 146 -5.27 -10.45 1.60
N GLY A 147 -5.55 -10.24 2.88
CA GLY A 147 -5.03 -9.12 3.67
C GLY A 147 -5.80 -7.83 3.38
N ARG A 148 -5.53 -6.80 4.19
CA ARG A 148 -6.07 -5.46 4.02
C ARG A 148 -5.11 -4.63 3.17
N PRO A 149 -5.59 -3.93 2.13
CA PRO A 149 -4.75 -3.10 1.30
C PRO A 149 -4.46 -1.75 1.97
N PHE A 150 -3.22 -1.30 1.83
CA PHE A 150 -2.80 0.04 2.23
C PHE A 150 -2.00 0.71 1.10
N LEU A 151 -2.38 1.94 0.78
CA LEU A 151 -1.73 2.76 -0.23
C LEU A 151 -0.40 3.31 0.30
N VAL A 152 0.67 3.14 -0.50
CA VAL A 152 2.04 3.62 -0.25
C VAL A 152 2.65 4.16 -1.55
N GLY A 153 3.91 4.59 -1.52
CA GLY A 153 4.64 5.00 -2.74
C GLY A 153 4.28 6.42 -3.18
N PHE A 154 4.26 7.34 -2.20
CA PHE A 154 3.96 8.76 -2.38
C PHE A 154 5.13 9.55 -3.00
N ASP A 155 6.14 8.91 -3.61
CA ASP A 155 7.34 9.60 -4.11
C ASP A 155 7.04 10.61 -5.24
N GLY A 156 5.92 10.43 -5.94
CA GLY A 156 5.39 11.39 -6.93
C GLY A 156 4.17 12.16 -6.43
N ALA A 157 3.77 12.02 -5.16
CA ALA A 157 2.56 12.67 -4.70
C ALA A 157 2.75 14.19 -4.69
N ARG A 158 1.74 14.91 -5.18
CA ARG A 158 1.77 16.37 -5.31
C ARG A 158 0.40 16.99 -5.05
N SER A 159 0.38 18.30 -4.81
CA SER A 159 -0.87 19.04 -4.74
C SER A 159 -1.60 19.02 -6.10
N SER A 160 -2.94 18.94 -6.08
CA SER A 160 -3.81 19.02 -7.24
C SER A 160 -3.66 20.31 -8.02
N ASP A 161 -3.31 21.39 -7.32
CA ASP A 161 -3.33 22.73 -7.89
C ASP A 161 -2.04 23.01 -8.69
N GLY A 162 -1.07 22.09 -8.68
CA GLY A 162 0.21 22.21 -9.39
C GLY A 162 1.11 23.31 -8.85
N ILE A 163 0.63 24.09 -7.87
CA ILE A 163 1.38 25.10 -7.17
C ILE A 163 2.29 24.36 -6.18
N TYR A 164 3.51 24.04 -6.60
CA TYR A 164 4.60 23.91 -5.65
C TYR A 164 4.55 25.18 -4.81
N SER A 165 4.27 25.06 -3.51
CA SER A 165 4.38 26.18 -2.60
C SER A 165 5.84 26.64 -2.57
N MET A 166 6.22 27.42 -3.58
CA MET A 166 7.34 28.35 -3.58
C MET A 166 6.92 29.55 -2.72
N GLY A 167 6.49 29.25 -1.49
CA GLY A 167 6.05 30.22 -0.51
C GLY A 167 7.22 30.50 0.44
N CYS A 168 7.96 31.55 0.09
CA CYS A 168 8.81 32.42 0.91
C CYS A 168 9.70 31.82 1.99
#